data_AF-K1RWH7-F1
#
_entry.id   AF-K1RWH7-F1
#
_cell.length_a   1.000
_cell.length_b   1.000
_cell.length_c   1.000
_cell.angle_alpha   90.00
_cell.angle_beta   90.00
_cell.angle_gamma   90.00
#
_symmetry.space_group_name_H-M   'P 1'
#
loop_
_entity.id
_entity.type
_entity.pdbx_description
1 polymer ?
#
loop_
_entity_poly.entity_id
_entity_poly.type
_entity_poly.pdbx_seq_one_letter_code
_entity_poly.pdbx_strand_id
1 'polypeptide(L)'
;MTSDDNTLIKDIMETELISVSTHTDQEEVAGLFRKYDLLALPVLDTDNRLVGIVTVDDAMDVVIDEATEDIQKWLPLLQVRKHILKLLRLLTPKEESHGYLYLCFHQL
;
A
#
# COMPACT_ATOMS: atom_id res chain seq x y z
N MET A 1 10.12 -21.94 13.27
CA MET A 1 11.53 -22.13 13.66
C MET A 1 11.88 -20.96 14.56
N THR A 2 12.26 -21.22 15.80
CA THR A 2 12.62 -20.17 16.77
C THR A 2 14.12 -20.23 17.00
N SER A 3 14.78 -19.09 16.96
CA SER A 3 16.22 -18.96 17.28
C SER A 3 16.45 -19.08 18.78
N ASP A 4 17.70 -19.32 19.19
CA ASP A 4 18.11 -19.32 20.60
C ASP A 4 18.08 -17.89 21.17
N ASP A 5 17.68 -17.74 22.44
CA ASP A 5 17.50 -16.44 23.11
C ASP A 5 18.78 -15.60 23.18
N ASN A 6 19.96 -16.22 23.11
CA ASN A 6 21.25 -15.52 23.11
C ASN A 6 21.76 -15.16 21.70
N THR A 7 21.00 -15.49 20.65
CA THR A 7 21.39 -15.15 19.27
C THR A 7 21.34 -13.64 19.06
N LEU A 8 22.40 -13.04 18.51
CA LEU A 8 22.41 -11.61 18.23
C LEU A 8 21.53 -11.31 17.02
N ILE A 9 20.72 -10.24 17.09
CA ILE A 9 19.84 -9.82 15.99
C ILE A 9 20.59 -9.63 14.67
N LYS A 10 21.80 -9.06 14.73
CA LYS A 10 22.65 -8.85 13.55
C LYS A 10 23.02 -10.13 12.81
N ASP A 11 22.97 -11.29 13.48
CA ASP A 11 23.34 -12.58 12.90
C ASP A 11 22.14 -13.26 12.21
N ILE A 12 20.93 -12.74 12.43
CA ILE A 12 19.67 -13.27 11.87
C ILE A 12 18.88 -12.24 11.05
N MET A 13 19.32 -10.98 11.02
CA MET A 13 18.68 -9.93 10.22
C MET A 13 19.12 -10.02 8.75
N GLU A 14 18.21 -9.67 7.86
CA GLU A 14 18.54 -9.42 6.46
C GLU A 14 19.12 -8.00 6.32
N THR A 15 20.22 -7.87 5.58
CA THR A 15 20.90 -6.58 5.36
C THR A 15 20.64 -6.01 3.97
N GLU A 16 20.31 -6.86 3.01
CA GLU A 16 19.94 -6.44 1.65
C GLU A 16 18.44 -6.12 1.60
N LEU A 17 18.08 -4.91 2.04
CA LEU A 17 16.70 -4.43 2.05
C LEU A 17 16.37 -3.67 0.77
N ILE A 18 15.17 -3.92 0.23
CA ILE A 18 14.58 -3.07 -0.81
C ILE A 18 13.97 -1.86 -0.12
N SER A 19 14.42 -0.66 -0.48
CA SER A 19 13.95 0.61 0.07
C SER A 19 13.59 1.61 -1.01
N VAL A 20 12.76 2.59 -0.68
CA VAL A 20 12.40 3.71 -1.56
C VAL A 20 12.84 5.04 -0.97
N SER A 21 12.96 6.05 -1.83
CA SER A 21 13.23 7.42 -1.41
C SER A 21 11.94 8.13 -0.99
N THR A 22 12.04 9.16 -0.16
CA THR A 22 10.94 10.11 0.10
C THR A 22 10.39 10.80 -1.15
N HIS A 23 11.10 10.72 -2.28
CA HIS A 23 10.71 11.31 -3.56
C HIS A 23 10.23 10.28 -4.60
N THR A 24 10.21 8.99 -4.26
CA THR A 24 9.70 7.94 -5.15
C THR A 24 8.20 8.11 -5.36
N ASP A 25 7.75 7.95 -6.61
CA ASP A 25 6.33 8.09 -6.94
C ASP A 25 5.48 6.96 -6.33
N GLN A 26 4.25 7.28 -5.96
CA GLN A 26 3.35 6.34 -5.30
C GLN A 26 3.04 5.11 -6.17
N GLU A 27 2.93 5.27 -7.49
CA GLU A 27 2.68 4.17 -8.44
C GLU A 27 3.86 3.20 -8.45
N GLU A 28 5.08 3.74 -8.43
CA GLU A 28 6.30 2.95 -8.38
C GLU A 28 6.41 2.18 -7.05
N VAL A 29 6.13 2.84 -5.93
CA VAL A 29 6.09 2.19 -4.61
C VAL A 29 5.08 1.05 -4.61
N ALA A 30 3.86 1.27 -5.11
CA ALA A 30 2.83 0.23 -5.21
C ALA A 30 3.25 -0.94 -6.11
N GLY A 31 3.97 -0.66 -7.19
CA GLY A 31 4.55 -1.66 -8.07
C GLY A 31 5.55 -2.59 -7.37
N LEU A 32 6.35 -2.07 -6.43
CA LEU A 32 7.34 -2.84 -5.68
C LEU A 32 6.69 -3.86 -4.74
N PHE A 33 5.57 -3.51 -4.09
CA PHE A 33 4.81 -4.45 -3.26
C PHE A 33 4.38 -5.69 -4.04
N ARG A 34 3.80 -5.50 -5.23
CA ARG A 34 3.39 -6.61 -6.10
C ARG A 34 4.57 -7.40 -6.66
N LYS A 35 5.68 -6.72 -6.97
CA LYS A 35 6.85 -7.33 -7.59
C LYS A 35 7.61 -8.25 -6.62
N TYR A 36 7.70 -7.84 -5.36
CA TYR A 36 8.55 -8.49 -4.36
C TYR A 36 7.76 -9.15 -3.22
N ASP A 37 6.42 -9.17 -3.29
CA ASP A 37 5.52 -9.73 -2.28
C ASP A 37 5.82 -9.23 -0.86
N LEU A 38 6.04 -7.92 -0.75
CA LEU A 38 6.43 -7.26 0.49
C LEU A 38 5.22 -6.95 1.36
N LEU A 39 5.39 -6.98 2.68
CA LEU A 39 4.36 -6.50 3.63
C LEU A 39 4.57 -5.03 4.00
N ALA A 40 5.82 -4.59 4.01
CA ALA A 40 6.21 -3.22 4.30
C ALA A 40 7.46 -2.85 3.50
N LEU A 41 7.62 -1.55 3.24
CA LEU A 41 8.73 -1.02 2.48
C LEU A 41 9.35 0.18 3.23
N PRO A 42 10.65 0.12 3.59
CA PRO A 42 11.33 1.21 4.28
C PRO A 42 11.54 2.42 3.37
N VAL A 43 11.30 3.61 3.92
CA VAL A 43 11.50 4.89 3.25
C VAL A 43 12.76 5.57 3.79
N LEU A 44 13.67 5.91 2.88
CA LEU A 44 14.92 6.60 3.19
C LEU A 44 14.88 8.05 2.70
N ASP A 45 15.53 8.95 3.46
CA ASP A 45 15.79 10.31 3.01
C ASP A 45 17.00 10.40 2.07
N THR A 46 17.37 11.62 1.68
CA THR A 46 18.52 11.90 0.80
C THR A 46 19.88 11.55 1.42
N ASP A 47 19.96 11.40 2.75
CA ASP A 47 21.15 11.00 3.49
C ASP A 47 21.18 9.49 3.80
N ASN A 48 20.30 8.69 3.15
CA ASN A 48 20.09 7.26 3.38
C ASN A 48 19.69 6.92 4.82
N ARG A 49 18.99 7.82 5.51
CA ARG A 49 18.45 7.56 6.86
C ARG A 49 17.03 7.06 6.76
N LEU A 50 16.71 6.03 7.55
CA LEU A 50 15.35 5.52 7.67
C LEU A 50 14.45 6.58 8.32
N VAL A 51 13.45 7.03 7.59
CA VAL A 51 12.49 8.04 8.05
C VAL A 51 11.08 7.48 8.26
N GLY A 52 10.78 6.31 7.71
CA GLY A 52 9.47 5.69 7.88
C GLY A 52 9.32 4.36 7.12
N ILE A 53 8.09 3.87 7.09
CA ILE A 53 7.68 2.67 6.36
C ILE A 53 6.38 2.94 5.60
N VAL A 54 6.20 2.27 4.48
CA VAL A 54 4.91 2.14 3.78
C VAL A 54 4.42 0.72 3.98
N THR A 55 3.11 0.52 4.14
CA THR A 55 2.52 -0.82 4.27
C THR A 55 1.80 -1.23 2.98
N VAL A 56 1.61 -2.54 2.80
CA VAL A 56 0.87 -3.07 1.64
C VAL A 56 -0.57 -2.54 1.57
N ASP A 57 -1.22 -2.31 2.72
CA ASP A 57 -2.59 -1.78 2.76
C ASP A 57 -2.68 -0.37 2.16
N ASP A 58 -1.69 0.49 2.44
CA ASP A 58 -1.62 1.84 1.88
C ASP A 58 -1.28 1.82 0.39
N ALA A 59 -0.41 0.90 -0.04
CA ALA A 59 -0.06 0.73 -1.45
C ALA A 59 -1.26 0.25 -2.29
N MET A 60 -2.15 -0.57 -1.73
CA MET A 60 -3.35 -1.04 -2.41
C MET A 60 -4.34 0.09 -2.72
N ASP A 61 -4.41 1.12 -1.86
CA ASP A 61 -5.23 2.30 -2.15
C ASP A 61 -4.73 3.05 -3.38
N VAL A 62 -3.42 3.21 -3.49
CA VAL A 62 -2.78 3.89 -4.61
C VAL A 62 -3.11 3.17 -5.91
N VAL A 63 -3.04 1.83 -5.95
CA VAL A 63 -3.41 1.06 -7.16
C VAL A 63 -4.84 1.36 -7.62
N ILE A 64 -5.79 1.50 -6.69
CA ILE A 64 -7.19 1.81 -7.00
C ILE A 64 -7.33 3.25 -7.49
N ASP A 65 -6.64 4.19 -6.85
CA ASP A 65 -6.67 5.60 -7.19
C ASP A 65 -6.02 5.86 -8.56
N GLU A 66 -4.90 5.21 -8.88
CA GLU A 66 -4.23 5.28 -10.19
C GLU A 66 -5.12 4.72 -11.31
N ALA A 67 -5.72 3.55 -11.11
CA ALA A 67 -6.66 2.99 -12.10
C ALA A 67 -7.85 3.94 -12.35
N THR A 68 -8.30 4.65 -11.31
CA THR A 68 -9.36 5.65 -11.41
C THR A 68 -8.87 6.92 -12.12
N GLU A 69 -7.66 7.38 -11.83
CA GLU A 69 -7.03 8.53 -12.47
C GLU A 69 -6.79 8.29 -13.96
N ASP A 70 -6.30 7.12 -14.35
CA ASP A 70 -6.10 6.77 -15.75
C ASP A 70 -7.41 6.84 -16.51
N ILE A 71 -8.48 6.23 -16.00
CA ILE A 71 -9.81 6.33 -16.61
C ILE A 71 -10.23 7.80 -16.77
N GLN A 72 -9.91 8.67 -15.81
CA GLN A 72 -10.21 10.10 -15.89
C GLN A 72 -9.38 10.82 -16.96
N LYS A 73 -8.10 10.46 -17.14
CA LYS A 73 -7.24 11.01 -18.20
C LYS A 73 -7.82 10.69 -19.58
N TRP A 74 -8.33 9.48 -19.78
CA TRP A 74 -8.94 9.06 -21.05
C TRP A 74 -10.36 9.61 -21.25
N LEU A 75 -11.15 9.74 -20.18
CA LEU A 75 -12.56 10.15 -20.21
C LEU A 75 -12.87 11.23 -19.14
N PRO A 76 -12.58 12.52 -19.42
CA PRO A 76 -12.72 13.62 -18.44
C PRO A 76 -14.13 13.84 -17.88
N LEU A 77 -15.17 13.34 -18.56
CA LEU A 77 -16.58 13.54 -18.20
C LEU A 77 -17.05 12.69 -17.00
N LEU A 78 -16.26 11.73 -16.53
CA LEU A 78 -16.60 10.81 -15.41
C LEU A 78 -16.29 11.36 -14.00
N GLN A 79 -16.06 12.67 -13.86
CA GLN A 79 -15.52 13.36 -12.68
C GLN A 79 -16.21 13.12 -11.32
N VAL A 80 -17.41 12.50 -11.26
CA VAL A 80 -18.32 12.56 -10.09
C VAL A 80 -18.05 11.50 -8.99
N ARG A 81 -17.13 10.53 -9.17
CA ARG A 81 -17.01 9.41 -8.21
C ARG A 81 -16.06 9.58 -7.02
N LYS A 82 -15.11 10.54 -7.04
CA LYS A 82 -14.11 10.71 -5.94
C LYS A 82 -14.77 10.94 -4.56
N HIS A 83 -15.94 11.56 -4.51
CA HIS A 83 -16.67 11.77 -3.25
C HIS A 83 -17.37 10.50 -2.73
N ILE A 84 -17.85 9.62 -3.60
CA ILE A 84 -18.63 8.44 -3.19
C ILE A 84 -17.74 7.39 -2.53
N LEU A 85 -16.55 7.11 -3.10
CA LEU A 85 -15.61 6.17 -2.49
C LEU A 85 -15.00 6.70 -1.19
N LYS A 86 -14.71 8.01 -1.12
CA LYS A 86 -14.22 8.64 0.12
C LYS A 86 -15.26 8.60 1.24
N LEU A 87 -16.55 8.79 0.91
CA LEU A 87 -17.65 8.57 1.87
C LEU A 87 -17.75 7.10 2.29
N LEU A 88 -17.65 6.15 1.35
CA LEU A 88 -17.71 4.73 1.66
C LEU A 88 -16.60 4.33 2.65
N ARG A 89 -15.40 4.90 2.49
CA ARG A 89 -14.24 4.70 3.37
C ARG A 89 -14.40 5.29 4.77
N LEU A 90 -15.14 6.40 4.91
CA LEU A 90 -15.50 7.00 6.20
C LEU A 90 -16.66 6.28 6.88
N LEU A 91 -17.47 5.53 6.13
CA LEU A 91 -18.63 4.79 6.61
C LEU A 91 -18.32 3.32 6.92
N THR A 92 -17.18 2.78 6.45
CA THR A 92 -16.69 1.44 6.81
C THR A 92 -15.74 1.53 8.01
N PRO A 93 -16.18 1.14 9.23
CA PRO A 93 -15.28 1.08 10.38
C PRO A 93 -14.15 0.08 10.14
N LYS A 94 -12.92 0.48 10.47
CA LYS A 94 -11.65 -0.23 10.17
C LYS A 94 -11.45 -1.56 10.94
N GLU A 95 -12.43 -2.03 11.73
CA GLU A 95 -12.21 -3.15 12.68
C GLU A 95 -13.10 -4.39 12.54
N GLU A 96 -14.13 -4.42 11.70
CA GLU A 96 -14.87 -5.67 11.49
C GLU A 96 -15.39 -5.78 10.06
N SER A 97 -14.73 -6.58 9.21
CA SER A 97 -15.40 -7.50 8.26
C SER A 97 -14.42 -8.14 7.27
N HIS A 98 -13.79 -9.23 7.72
CA HIS A 98 -13.50 -10.32 6.80
C HIS A 98 -14.85 -10.82 6.23
N GLY A 99 -15.16 -10.50 4.98
CA GLY A 99 -16.08 -11.31 4.15
C GLY A 99 -17.34 -10.65 3.56
N TYR A 100 -17.84 -9.51 4.05
CA TYR A 100 -19.18 -9.05 3.63
C TYR A 100 -19.24 -8.01 2.50
N LEU A 101 -18.15 -7.27 2.23
CA LEU A 101 -18.22 -6.20 1.23
C LEU A 101 -18.15 -6.70 -0.23
N TYR A 102 -17.69 -7.93 -0.46
CA TYR A 102 -17.54 -8.50 -1.81
C TYR A 102 -18.87 -8.95 -2.44
N LEU A 103 -19.92 -9.19 -1.62
CA LEU A 103 -21.18 -9.75 -2.13
C LEU A 103 -22.14 -8.69 -2.71
N CYS A 104 -22.03 -7.42 -2.31
CA CYS A 104 -23.01 -6.40 -2.72
C CYS A 104 -22.81 -5.83 -4.13
N PHE A 105 -21.66 -6.03 -4.78
CA PHE A 105 -21.41 -5.48 -6.12
C PHE A 105 -21.70 -6.44 -7.28
N HIS A 106 -22.04 -7.71 -7.01
CA HIS A 106 -22.33 -8.68 -8.08
C HIS A 106 -23.82 -8.76 -8.46
N GLN A 107 -24.69 -7.95 -7.89
CA GLN A 107 -26.15 -8.02 -8.10
C GLN A 107 -26.85 -6.71 -8.55
N LEU A 108 -26.12 -5.70 -9.02
CA LEU A 108 -26.71 -4.53 -9.68
C LEU A 108 -25.97 -4.16 -10.97
#